data_AF-A0A9W9LYX3-F1
#
_entry.id   AF-A0A9W9LYX3-F1
#
_cell.length_a   1.000
_cell.length_b   1.000
_cell.length_c   1.000
_cell.angle_alpha   90.00
_cell.angle_beta   90.00
_cell.angle_gamma   90.00
#
_symmetry.space_group_name_H-M   'P 1'
#
loop_
_entity.id
_entity.type
_entity.pdbx_description
1 polymer ?
#
loop_
_entity_poly.entity_id
_entity_poly.type
_entity_poly.pdbx_seq_one_letter_code
_entity_poly.pdbx_strand_id
1 'polypeptide(L)'
;MTKLQLLHSCRFGNDGNGSLGDIQITSALRAEAGLLSDDCNRLLQPLLDHREDDPPALEALGLPLQWRGLEGAVIYYRMLEATKKKSTLSLLAKRIAQILFYLNYRWLEKHIKGPSKSVATLILNACPEEPKDPKLMKPRRDNITGYHKRRGERWWLHVACLGSRILTHASGIMETEYALPERFTALRLIHIHRIITSTRKEKLQVFISLILRIRPGSVNFFGRWEPVFKAIAFGVATSELRQTLQASNADIVRQAELACAYASDQEALSHQQIGETWMAIDVESIAEEKIAEFLPDY
;
A
#
# COMPACT_ATOMS: atom_id res chain seq x y z
N MET A 1 -1.01 -18.35 23.40
CA MET A 1 -1.90 -18.47 22.22
C MET A 1 -1.08 -18.41 20.94
N THR A 2 -1.39 -19.17 19.89
CA THR A 2 -0.66 -19.05 18.61
C THR A 2 -1.33 -18.02 17.68
N LYS A 3 -0.56 -17.38 16.81
CA LYS A 3 -1.09 -16.48 15.77
C LYS A 3 -2.13 -17.17 14.87
N LEU A 4 -1.98 -18.48 14.68
CA LEU A 4 -2.93 -19.33 13.97
C LEU A 4 -4.29 -19.37 14.70
N GLN A 5 -4.29 -19.65 16.01
CA GLN A 5 -5.51 -19.66 16.82
C GLN A 5 -6.21 -18.29 16.82
N LEU A 6 -5.44 -17.20 16.87
CA LEU A 6 -5.98 -15.85 16.76
C LEU A 6 -6.72 -15.64 15.43
N LEU A 7 -6.15 -16.05 14.31
CA LEU A 7 -6.82 -15.90 13.02
C LEU A 7 -8.07 -16.78 12.88
N HIS A 8 -8.11 -17.96 13.50
CA HIS A 8 -9.32 -18.80 13.53
C HIS A 8 -10.44 -18.20 14.41
N SER A 9 -10.09 -17.48 15.47
CA SER A 9 -11.06 -16.80 16.33
C SER A 9 -11.45 -15.40 15.82
N CYS A 10 -10.84 -14.94 14.72
CA CYS A 10 -11.23 -13.70 14.06
C CYS A 10 -12.60 -13.82 13.40
N ARG A 11 -13.40 -12.77 13.54
CA ARG A 11 -14.69 -12.57 12.87
C ARG A 11 -14.70 -11.26 12.11
N PHE A 12 -15.47 -11.19 11.03
CA PHE A 12 -15.63 -9.99 10.20
C PHE A 12 -17.00 -9.96 9.52
N GLY A 13 -17.33 -8.83 8.89
CA GLY A 13 -18.64 -8.59 8.31
C GLY A 13 -19.65 -8.03 9.32
N ASN A 14 -20.70 -7.40 8.82
CA ASN A 14 -21.69 -6.69 9.63
C ASN A 14 -22.45 -7.60 10.60
N ASP A 15 -22.56 -8.89 10.27
CA ASP A 15 -23.23 -9.91 11.08
C ASP A 15 -22.26 -10.69 11.99
N GLY A 16 -20.95 -10.42 11.90
CA GLY A 16 -19.93 -11.08 12.71
C GLY A 16 -19.72 -12.56 12.41
N ASN A 17 -20.27 -13.08 11.31
CA ASN A 17 -20.18 -14.50 10.97
C ASN A 17 -19.05 -14.83 10.00
N GLY A 18 -18.45 -13.81 9.36
CA GLY A 18 -17.34 -13.98 8.45
C GLY A 18 -16.13 -14.58 9.15
N SER A 19 -15.50 -15.57 8.52
CA SER A 19 -14.25 -16.17 9.00
C SER A 19 -13.32 -16.48 7.82
N LEU A 20 -12.02 -16.48 8.08
CA LEU A 20 -11.03 -16.83 7.06
C LEU A 20 -10.92 -18.34 6.95
N GLY A 21 -10.82 -18.84 5.71
CA GLY A 21 -10.43 -20.24 5.46
C GLY A 21 -8.92 -20.44 5.62
N ASP A 22 -8.50 -21.68 5.85
CA ASP A 22 -7.11 -22.05 6.19
C ASP A 22 -6.05 -21.53 5.21
N ILE A 23 -6.34 -21.55 3.90
CA ILE A 23 -5.44 -21.00 2.86
C ILE A 23 -5.19 -19.50 3.09
N GLN A 24 -6.22 -18.80 3.50
CA GLN A 24 -6.22 -17.34 3.71
C GLN A 24 -5.48 -17.01 5.00
N ILE A 25 -5.71 -17.80 6.05
CA ILE A 25 -4.98 -17.73 7.31
C ILE A 25 -3.48 -17.95 7.08
N THR A 26 -3.12 -19.00 6.35
CA THR A 26 -1.72 -19.31 6.01
C THR A 26 -1.07 -18.16 5.24
N SER A 27 -1.82 -17.54 4.32
CA SER A 27 -1.33 -16.40 3.54
C SER A 27 -1.11 -15.17 4.43
N ALA A 28 -2.02 -14.91 5.39
CA ALA A 28 -1.89 -13.82 6.36
C ALA A 28 -0.67 -14.02 7.28
N LEU A 29 -0.46 -15.23 7.81
CA LEU A 29 0.70 -15.56 8.64
C LEU A 29 2.02 -15.41 7.88
N ARG A 30 2.07 -15.81 6.60
CA ARG A 30 3.27 -15.66 5.78
C ARG A 30 3.59 -14.19 5.51
N ALA A 31 2.58 -13.38 5.18
CA ALA A 31 2.78 -11.96 4.96
C ALA A 31 3.20 -11.24 6.26
N GLU A 32 2.62 -11.63 7.39
CA GLU A 32 2.98 -11.10 8.71
C GLU A 32 4.43 -11.42 9.06
N ALA A 33 4.89 -12.65 8.83
CA ALA A 33 6.28 -13.03 9.07
C ALA A 33 7.27 -12.25 8.18
N GLY A 34 6.85 -11.86 6.98
CA GLY A 34 7.64 -11.08 6.03
C GLY A 34 7.50 -9.55 6.17
N LEU A 35 6.93 -9.03 7.25
CA LEU A 35 6.73 -7.58 7.42
C LEU A 35 8.02 -6.79 7.68
N LEU A 36 9.04 -7.45 8.24
CA LEU A 36 10.32 -6.81 8.64
C LEU A 36 11.54 -7.49 8.01
N SER A 37 11.34 -8.27 6.93
CA SER A 37 12.38 -9.14 6.37
C SER A 37 13.33 -8.45 5.38
N ASP A 38 12.97 -7.29 4.84
CA ASP A 38 13.61 -6.74 3.64
C ASP A 38 14.63 -5.64 3.94
N ASP A 39 15.73 -5.63 3.18
CA ASP A 39 16.71 -4.54 3.13
C ASP A 39 16.08 -3.31 2.46
N CYS A 40 15.55 -2.43 3.29
CA CYS A 40 14.79 -1.25 2.90
C CYS A 40 15.65 -0.16 2.25
N ASN A 41 16.97 -0.19 2.45
CA ASN A 41 17.86 0.89 2.05
C ASN A 41 17.94 1.04 0.52
N ARG A 42 17.86 -0.08 -0.21
CA ARG A 42 17.86 -0.07 -1.69
C ARG A 42 16.67 0.66 -2.29
N LEU A 43 15.51 0.62 -1.62
CA LEU A 43 14.30 1.30 -2.10
C LEU A 43 14.35 2.81 -1.91
N LEU A 44 15.15 3.28 -0.94
CA LEU A 44 15.34 4.68 -0.62
C LEU A 44 16.49 5.33 -1.36
N GLN A 45 17.35 4.53 -2.01
CA GLN A 45 18.56 5.02 -2.67
C GLN A 45 18.32 6.26 -3.54
N PRO A 46 17.25 6.35 -4.37
CA PRO A 46 17.02 7.56 -5.17
C PRO A 46 16.81 8.85 -4.36
N LEU A 47 16.37 8.74 -3.10
CA LEU A 47 16.20 9.88 -2.17
C LEU A 47 17.45 10.18 -1.35
N LEU A 48 18.36 9.21 -1.24
CA LEU A 48 19.59 9.31 -0.46
C LEU A 48 20.78 9.78 -1.31
N ASP A 49 20.78 9.43 -2.60
CA ASP A 49 21.84 9.80 -3.53
C ASP A 49 22.04 11.32 -3.57
N HIS A 50 23.29 11.74 -3.49
CA HIS A 50 23.66 13.13 -3.67
C HIS A 50 23.60 13.47 -5.16
N ARG A 51 22.81 14.49 -5.50
CA ARG A 51 22.74 15.04 -6.84
C ARG A 51 22.92 16.55 -6.76
N GLU A 52 23.65 17.12 -7.71
CA GLU A 52 23.92 18.57 -7.74
C GLU A 52 22.65 19.41 -7.89
N ASP A 53 21.61 18.85 -8.51
CA ASP A 53 20.33 19.51 -8.75
C ASP A 53 19.34 19.39 -7.59
N ASP A 54 19.64 18.59 -6.55
CA ASP A 54 18.79 18.31 -5.37
C ASP A 54 17.28 18.31 -5.70
N PRO A 55 16.83 17.43 -6.62
CA PRO A 55 15.50 17.51 -7.17
C PRO A 55 14.45 17.24 -6.08
N PRO A 56 13.20 17.69 -6.31
CA PRO A 56 12.05 17.25 -5.54
C PRO A 56 11.98 15.73 -5.42
N ALA A 57 11.53 15.23 -4.27
CA ALA A 57 11.52 13.81 -3.95
C ALA A 57 10.75 12.94 -4.95
N LEU A 58 9.64 13.43 -5.51
CA LEU A 58 8.91 12.72 -6.57
C LEU A 58 9.78 12.56 -7.82
N GLU A 59 10.45 13.62 -8.27
CA GLU A 59 11.31 13.56 -9.45
C GLU A 59 12.53 12.67 -9.22
N ALA A 60 13.11 12.69 -8.02
CA ALA A 60 14.17 11.78 -7.64
C ALA A 60 13.74 10.30 -7.76
N LEU A 61 12.47 10.01 -7.48
CA LEU A 61 11.84 8.69 -7.68
C LEU A 61 11.38 8.43 -9.13
N GLY A 62 11.60 9.37 -10.05
CA GLY A 62 11.12 9.29 -11.44
C GLY A 62 9.61 9.50 -11.58
N LEU A 63 8.97 10.15 -10.60
CA LEU A 63 7.55 10.47 -10.57
C LEU A 63 7.29 11.94 -10.90
N PRO A 64 6.14 12.28 -11.52
CA PRO A 64 5.83 13.66 -11.91
C PRO A 64 5.39 14.50 -10.70
N LEU A 65 5.78 15.77 -10.65
CA LEU A 65 5.36 16.69 -9.58
C LEU A 65 3.87 17.03 -9.63
N GLN A 66 3.32 17.17 -10.85
CA GLN A 66 1.89 17.43 -11.03
C GLN A 66 1.11 16.14 -10.76
N TRP A 67 0.76 15.94 -9.49
CA TRP A 67 0.02 14.75 -9.08
C TRP A 67 -1.40 15.05 -8.65
N ARG A 68 -1.83 16.30 -8.42
CA ARG A 68 -3.18 16.61 -7.91
C ARG A 68 -4.19 16.91 -9.03
N GLY A 69 -5.47 16.66 -8.73
CA GLY A 69 -6.62 16.90 -9.59
C GLY A 69 -6.76 15.92 -10.76
N LEU A 70 -7.58 16.30 -11.75
CA LEU A 70 -7.82 15.49 -12.95
C LEU A 70 -6.52 15.26 -13.74
N GLU A 71 -5.71 16.30 -13.90
CA GLU A 71 -4.43 16.20 -14.62
C GLU A 71 -3.49 15.21 -13.95
N GLY A 72 -3.34 15.29 -12.63
CA GLY A 72 -2.57 14.32 -11.85
C GLY A 72 -3.10 12.89 -11.99
N ALA A 73 -4.42 12.69 -11.90
CA ALA A 73 -5.03 11.38 -12.10
C ALA A 73 -4.69 10.79 -13.49
N VAL A 74 -4.72 11.62 -14.54
CA VAL A 74 -4.37 11.22 -15.92
C VAL A 74 -2.89 10.87 -16.03
N ILE A 75 -2.00 11.73 -15.53
CA ILE A 75 -0.55 11.52 -15.56
C ILE A 75 -0.17 10.18 -14.92
N TYR A 76 -0.66 9.95 -13.70
CA TYR A 76 -0.33 8.73 -12.96
C TYR A 76 -1.00 7.49 -13.55
N TYR A 77 -2.22 7.59 -14.08
CA TYR A 77 -2.85 6.49 -14.82
C TYR A 77 -1.99 6.03 -16.01
N ARG A 78 -1.59 6.99 -16.86
CA ARG A 78 -0.80 6.72 -18.07
C ARG A 78 0.56 6.10 -17.71
N MET A 79 1.21 6.65 -16.69
CA MET A 79 2.47 6.12 -16.17
C MET A 79 2.30 4.67 -15.69
N LEU A 80 1.27 4.39 -14.87
CA LEU A 80 1.01 3.04 -14.37
C LEU A 80 0.65 2.06 -15.49
N GLU A 81 -0.08 2.48 -16.53
CA GLU A 81 -0.33 1.65 -17.72
C GLU A 81 0.95 1.32 -18.48
N ALA A 82 1.85 2.30 -18.66
CA ALA A 82 3.13 2.08 -19.35
C ALA A 82 3.99 1.04 -18.63
N THR A 83 4.01 1.05 -17.29
CA THR A 83 4.79 0.09 -16.49
C THR A 83 4.35 -1.36 -16.63
N LYS A 84 3.11 -1.63 -17.08
CA LYS A 84 2.64 -3.00 -17.33
C LYS A 84 3.38 -3.68 -18.49
N LYS A 85 3.87 -2.90 -19.46
CA LYS A 85 4.59 -3.41 -20.62
C LYS A 85 6.09 -3.51 -20.35
N LYS A 86 6.66 -2.51 -19.69
CA LYS A 86 8.09 -2.46 -19.31
C LYS A 86 8.21 -1.71 -17.99
N SER A 87 8.61 -2.41 -16.93
CA SER A 87 8.72 -1.79 -15.60
C SER A 87 9.98 -0.92 -15.54
N THR A 88 9.81 0.40 -15.60
CA THR A 88 10.90 1.38 -15.41
C THR A 88 10.87 2.03 -14.02
N LEU A 89 9.78 1.89 -13.27
CA LEU A 89 9.67 2.42 -11.91
C LEU A 89 10.29 1.47 -10.89
N SER A 90 10.98 2.05 -9.91
CA SER A 90 11.35 1.34 -8.69
C SER A 90 10.11 0.88 -7.93
N LEU A 91 10.25 -0.11 -7.05
CA LEU A 91 9.12 -0.64 -6.27
C LEU A 91 8.46 0.45 -5.41
N LEU A 92 9.27 1.27 -4.73
CA LEU A 92 8.77 2.40 -3.93
C LEU A 92 8.03 3.42 -4.80
N ALA A 93 8.62 3.82 -5.94
CA ALA A 93 8.01 4.76 -6.86
C ALA A 93 6.65 4.25 -7.37
N LYS A 94 6.55 2.96 -7.70
CA LYS A 94 5.30 2.32 -8.12
C LYS A 94 4.23 2.34 -7.01
N ARG A 95 4.60 2.03 -5.76
CA ARG A 95 3.68 2.06 -4.61
C ARG A 95 3.15 3.46 -4.38
N ILE A 96 4.03 4.46 -4.38
CA ILE A 96 3.66 5.88 -4.24
C ILE A 96 2.76 6.30 -5.39
N ALA A 97 3.11 5.98 -6.63
CA ALA A 97 2.28 6.29 -7.81
C ALA A 97 0.87 5.71 -7.72
N GLN A 98 0.73 4.48 -7.22
CA GLN A 98 -0.58 3.85 -6.99
C GLN A 98 -1.39 4.60 -5.92
N ILE A 99 -0.76 4.99 -4.80
CA ILE A 99 -1.42 5.78 -3.76
C ILE A 99 -1.86 7.12 -4.32
N LEU A 100 -0.97 7.88 -4.96
CA LEU A 100 -1.29 9.20 -5.50
C LEU A 100 -2.42 9.10 -6.53
N PHE A 101 -2.42 8.09 -7.40
CA PHE A 101 -3.54 7.82 -8.30
C PHE A 101 -4.87 7.61 -7.54
N TYR A 102 -4.86 6.77 -6.50
CA TYR A 102 -6.06 6.51 -5.69
C TYR A 102 -6.56 7.77 -4.96
N LEU A 103 -5.66 8.54 -4.36
CA LEU A 103 -6.01 9.78 -3.65
C LEU A 103 -6.69 10.79 -4.60
N ASN A 104 -6.19 10.94 -5.83
CA ASN A 104 -6.88 11.75 -6.84
C ASN A 104 -8.23 11.17 -7.23
N TYR A 105 -8.31 9.85 -7.42
CA TYR A 105 -9.55 9.20 -7.75
C TYR A 105 -10.62 9.50 -6.68
N ARG A 106 -10.27 9.37 -5.39
CA ARG A 106 -11.16 9.69 -4.26
C ARG A 106 -11.53 11.18 -4.20
N TRP A 107 -10.55 12.06 -4.40
CA TRP A 107 -10.79 13.50 -4.44
C TRP A 107 -11.77 13.87 -5.57
N LEU A 108 -11.59 13.32 -6.77
CA LEU A 108 -12.48 13.48 -7.91
C LEU A 108 -13.89 12.92 -7.63
N GLU A 109 -14.01 11.77 -6.96
CA GLU A 109 -15.31 11.20 -6.56
C GLU A 109 -16.15 12.18 -5.72
N LYS A 110 -15.50 12.97 -4.86
CA LYS A 110 -16.16 13.98 -4.03
C LYS A 110 -16.45 15.30 -4.76
N HIS A 111 -15.53 15.74 -5.62
CA HIS A 111 -15.55 17.10 -6.17
C HIS A 111 -16.23 17.22 -7.52
N ILE A 112 -16.42 16.11 -8.26
CA ILE A 112 -17.15 16.15 -9.54
C ILE A 112 -18.64 16.06 -9.26
N LYS A 113 -19.36 17.16 -9.51
CA LYS A 113 -20.83 17.20 -9.49
C LYS A 113 -21.38 16.99 -10.91
N GLY A 114 -22.29 16.04 -11.08
CA GLY A 114 -23.09 15.93 -12.31
C GLY A 114 -23.62 14.53 -12.60
N PRO A 115 -24.65 14.40 -13.46
CA PRO A 115 -25.53 13.22 -13.45
C PRO A 115 -24.97 11.93 -14.07
N SER A 116 -23.77 11.91 -14.70
CA SER A 116 -23.48 10.78 -15.62
C SER A 116 -22.01 10.47 -15.94
N LYS A 117 -21.02 11.00 -15.22
CA LYS A 117 -19.61 10.68 -15.53
C LYS A 117 -18.93 10.04 -14.34
N SER A 118 -18.77 8.72 -14.40
CA SER A 118 -17.88 8.03 -13.47
C SER A 118 -16.47 8.62 -13.57
N VAL A 119 -15.76 8.73 -12.45
CA VAL A 119 -14.39 9.27 -12.42
C VAL A 119 -13.47 8.57 -13.42
N ALA A 120 -13.60 7.25 -13.54
CA ALA A 120 -12.90 6.48 -14.57
C ALA A 120 -13.17 6.97 -16.00
N THR A 121 -14.43 7.32 -16.32
CA THR A 121 -14.79 7.89 -17.63
C THR A 121 -14.19 9.28 -17.82
N LEU A 122 -14.17 10.11 -16.77
CA LEU A 122 -13.55 11.43 -16.84
C LEU A 122 -12.05 11.34 -17.12
N ILE A 123 -11.33 10.48 -16.39
CA ILE A 123 -9.90 10.26 -16.56
C ILE A 123 -9.60 9.79 -18.00
N LEU A 124 -10.35 8.81 -18.52
CA LEU A 124 -10.13 8.33 -19.89
C LEU A 124 -10.43 9.38 -20.95
N ASN A 125 -11.50 10.15 -20.79
CA ASN A 125 -11.84 11.22 -21.74
C ASN A 125 -10.77 12.32 -21.80
N ALA A 126 -10.01 12.50 -20.72
CA ALA A 126 -8.89 13.41 -20.65
C ALA A 126 -7.58 12.83 -21.20
N CYS A 127 -7.55 11.54 -21.58
CA CYS A 127 -6.41 10.89 -22.25
C CYS A 127 -6.61 10.92 -23.78
N PRO A 128 -5.80 11.66 -24.55
CA PRO A 128 -5.96 11.77 -26.01
C PRO A 128 -5.82 10.44 -26.76
N GLU A 129 -5.00 9.52 -26.25
CA GLU A 129 -4.69 8.23 -26.86
C GLU A 129 -5.76 7.15 -26.60
N GLU A 130 -6.66 7.38 -25.65
CA GLU A 130 -7.68 6.39 -25.29
C GLU A 130 -8.84 6.42 -26.29
N PRO A 131 -9.45 5.27 -26.60
CA PRO A 131 -10.55 5.22 -27.55
C PRO A 131 -11.75 5.99 -26.99
N LYS A 132 -12.45 6.73 -27.86
CA LYS A 132 -13.69 7.45 -27.50
C LYS A 132 -14.95 6.61 -27.70
N ASP A 133 -14.83 5.49 -28.41
CA ASP A 133 -15.93 4.55 -28.60
C ASP A 133 -16.32 3.90 -27.25
N PRO A 134 -17.60 3.95 -26.83
CA PRO A 134 -18.03 3.43 -25.53
C PRO A 134 -17.75 1.94 -25.30
N LYS A 135 -17.74 1.10 -26.35
CA LYS A 135 -17.45 -0.34 -26.27
C LYS A 135 -15.97 -0.56 -26.03
N LEU A 136 -15.11 0.18 -26.73
CA LEU A 136 -13.65 0.11 -26.56
C LEU A 136 -13.18 0.74 -25.23
N MET A 137 -13.92 1.72 -24.71
CA MET A 137 -13.64 2.31 -23.39
C MET A 137 -13.97 1.39 -22.22
N LYS A 138 -14.90 0.44 -22.37
CA LYS A 138 -15.37 -0.37 -21.24
C LYS A 138 -14.22 -1.13 -20.54
N PRO A 139 -13.37 -1.90 -21.25
CA PRO A 139 -12.23 -2.58 -20.61
C PRO A 139 -11.25 -1.61 -19.93
N ARG A 140 -11.07 -0.40 -20.50
CA ARG A 140 -10.20 0.63 -19.93
C ARG A 140 -10.77 1.18 -18.62
N ARG A 141 -12.08 1.44 -18.56
CA ARG A 141 -12.77 1.86 -17.33
C ARG A 141 -12.68 0.78 -16.26
N ASP A 142 -12.95 -0.46 -16.63
CA ASP A 142 -12.90 -1.61 -15.72
C ASP A 142 -11.47 -1.83 -15.19
N ASN A 143 -10.45 -1.52 -15.99
CA ASN A 143 -9.07 -1.57 -15.57
C ASN A 143 -8.71 -0.41 -14.62
N ILE A 144 -9.21 0.82 -14.84
CA ILE A 144 -9.04 1.92 -13.88
C ILE A 144 -9.62 1.54 -12.51
N THR A 145 -10.86 1.06 -12.45
CA THR A 145 -11.55 0.78 -11.20
C THR A 145 -11.09 -0.54 -10.57
N GLY A 146 -11.00 -1.60 -11.37
CA GLY A 146 -10.71 -2.96 -10.91
C GLY A 146 -9.23 -3.25 -10.66
N TYR A 147 -8.32 -2.49 -11.26
CA TYR A 147 -6.88 -2.67 -11.10
C TYR A 147 -6.21 -1.47 -10.43
N HIS A 148 -6.22 -0.28 -11.05
CA HIS A 148 -5.42 0.84 -10.56
C HIS A 148 -5.95 1.46 -9.28
N LYS A 149 -7.24 1.85 -9.25
CA LYS A 149 -7.90 2.39 -8.05
C LYS A 149 -7.73 1.41 -6.90
N ARG A 150 -8.03 0.13 -7.16
CA ARG A 150 -7.99 -0.93 -6.16
C ARG A 150 -6.58 -1.18 -5.60
N ARG A 151 -5.53 -1.16 -6.42
CA ARG A 151 -4.15 -1.32 -5.91
C ARG A 151 -3.73 -0.11 -5.08
N GLY A 152 -4.06 1.10 -5.52
CA GLY A 152 -3.80 2.32 -4.75
C GLY A 152 -4.56 2.37 -3.43
N GLU A 153 -5.84 2.01 -3.42
CA GLU A 153 -6.69 1.87 -2.22
C GLU A 153 -6.02 0.97 -1.18
N ARG A 154 -5.44 -0.15 -1.61
CA ARG A 154 -4.85 -1.12 -0.69
C ARG A 154 -3.53 -0.67 -0.12
N TRP A 155 -2.70 0.00 -0.92
CA TRP A 155 -1.51 0.64 -0.38
C TRP A 155 -1.88 1.73 0.60
N TRP A 156 -2.91 2.52 0.27
CA TRP A 156 -3.41 3.54 1.16
C TRP A 156 -3.91 2.95 2.48
N LEU A 157 -4.69 1.86 2.47
CA LEU A 157 -5.15 1.16 3.67
C LEU A 157 -3.98 0.73 4.57
N HIS A 158 -2.91 0.19 4.01
CA HIS A 158 -1.73 -0.17 4.80
C HIS A 158 -1.02 1.05 5.34
N VAL A 159 -0.84 2.11 4.54
CA VAL A 159 -0.17 3.34 4.98
C VAL A 159 -0.96 4.03 6.09
N ALA A 160 -2.28 4.13 5.92
CA ALA A 160 -3.16 4.82 6.86
C ALA A 160 -3.29 4.08 8.19
N CYS A 161 -3.41 2.75 8.15
CA CYS A 161 -3.60 1.96 9.36
C CYS A 161 -2.27 1.54 10.02
N LEU A 162 -1.25 1.20 9.23
CA LEU A 162 -0.01 0.61 9.74
C LEU A 162 1.15 1.60 9.74
N GLY A 163 1.08 2.72 9.00
CA GLY A 163 2.13 3.74 8.90
C GLY A 163 2.94 3.68 7.61
N SER A 164 3.47 4.83 7.17
CA SER A 164 4.03 5.00 5.82
C SER A 164 5.33 4.23 5.55
N ARG A 165 6.12 3.86 6.56
CA ARG A 165 7.35 3.06 6.36
C ARG A 165 7.04 1.65 5.83
N ILE A 166 5.78 1.19 5.90
CA ILE A 166 5.35 -0.06 5.27
C ILE A 166 5.66 -0.07 3.77
N LEU A 167 5.74 1.10 3.12
CA LEU A 167 6.09 1.21 1.69
C LEU A 167 7.52 0.80 1.37
N THR A 168 8.41 0.69 2.36
CA THR A 168 9.76 0.16 2.16
C THR A 168 9.98 -1.19 2.84
N HIS A 169 9.23 -1.52 3.89
CA HIS A 169 9.36 -2.77 4.65
C HIS A 169 8.44 -3.89 4.19
N ALA A 170 7.33 -3.56 3.52
CA ALA A 170 6.45 -4.57 2.94
C ALA A 170 7.25 -5.40 1.93
N SER A 171 7.50 -6.66 2.30
CA SER A 171 8.26 -7.55 1.45
C SER A 171 7.59 -7.73 0.10
N GLY A 172 8.39 -8.15 -0.89
CA GLY A 172 7.86 -8.62 -2.17
C GLY A 172 6.70 -9.61 -1.98
N ILE A 173 6.64 -10.38 -0.88
CA ILE A 173 5.57 -11.33 -0.55
C ILE A 173 4.17 -10.69 -0.51
N MET A 174 4.06 -9.38 -0.23
CA MET A 174 2.79 -8.65 -0.31
C MET A 174 2.31 -8.43 -1.76
N GLU A 175 3.22 -8.45 -2.73
CA GLU A 175 3.01 -8.08 -4.14
C GLU A 175 3.36 -9.15 -5.19
N THR A 176 4.23 -10.11 -4.90
CA THR A 176 4.95 -10.89 -5.92
C THR A 176 3.99 -11.67 -6.78
N GLU A 177 4.08 -11.38 -8.08
CA GLU A 177 3.14 -11.81 -9.11
C GLU A 177 3.64 -12.96 -10.00
N TYR A 178 4.89 -13.44 -9.86
CA TYR A 178 5.44 -14.39 -10.82
C TYR A 178 5.00 -15.85 -10.63
N ALA A 179 4.51 -16.38 -11.76
CA ALA A 179 4.53 -17.76 -12.19
C ALA A 179 5.99 -18.26 -12.40
N LEU A 180 6.19 -19.57 -12.22
CA LEU A 180 7.42 -20.29 -12.55
C LEU A 180 7.81 -20.14 -14.03
N PRO A 181 9.11 -19.98 -14.37
CA PRO A 181 9.62 -20.28 -15.71
C PRO A 181 9.87 -21.80 -15.90
N GLU A 182 9.01 -22.39 -16.74
CA GLU A 182 9.24 -23.36 -17.83
C GLU A 182 9.87 -24.76 -17.63
N ARG A 183 10.47 -25.19 -16.50
CA ARG A 183 11.21 -26.49 -16.51
C ARG A 183 11.07 -27.47 -15.35
N PHE A 184 9.94 -27.54 -14.65
CA PHE A 184 9.67 -28.72 -13.80
C PHE A 184 8.23 -29.18 -13.91
N THR A 185 8.04 -30.29 -14.62
CA THR A 185 6.89 -31.19 -14.49
C THR A 185 6.85 -31.74 -13.06
N ALA A 186 5.73 -31.49 -12.38
CA ALA A 186 5.36 -31.94 -11.03
C ALA A 186 5.90 -31.12 -9.84
N LEU A 187 5.10 -30.14 -9.40
CA LEU A 187 4.40 -30.18 -8.11
C LEU A 187 3.51 -28.93 -7.92
N ARG A 188 2.20 -29.16 -7.98
CA ARG A 188 1.08 -28.40 -7.36
C ARG A 188 1.11 -26.86 -7.46
N LEU A 189 0.13 -26.33 -8.19
CA LEU A 189 -0.42 -24.97 -8.09
C LEU A 189 -0.63 -24.54 -6.62
N ILE A 190 0.36 -23.91 -5.98
CA ILE A 190 0.16 -23.22 -4.72
C ILE A 190 -0.48 -21.86 -5.05
N HIS A 191 -1.81 -21.80 -4.99
CA HIS A 191 -2.57 -20.55 -5.07
C HIS A 191 -2.28 -19.67 -3.83
N ILE A 192 -1.17 -18.92 -3.86
CA ILE A 192 -0.86 -17.93 -2.82
C ILE A 192 -1.79 -16.73 -3.04
N HIS A 193 -2.79 -16.61 -2.17
CA HIS A 193 -3.68 -15.45 -2.17
C HIS A 193 -2.95 -14.25 -1.56
N ARG A 194 -2.57 -13.28 -2.40
CA ARG A 194 -1.79 -12.08 -2.05
C ARG A 194 -2.63 -11.09 -1.25
N ILE A 195 -2.05 -10.39 -0.28
CA ILE A 195 -2.79 -9.41 0.54
C ILE A 195 -3.11 -8.14 -0.27
N ILE A 196 -2.11 -7.57 -0.96
CA ILE A 196 -2.30 -6.36 -1.78
C ILE A 196 -3.06 -6.65 -3.08
N THR A 197 -3.04 -7.88 -3.61
CA THR A 197 -3.78 -8.19 -4.86
C THR A 197 -5.06 -9.00 -4.66
N SER A 198 -5.38 -9.48 -3.44
CA SER A 198 -6.59 -10.29 -3.23
C SER A 198 -7.84 -9.52 -3.58
N THR A 199 -8.71 -10.05 -4.43
CA THR A 199 -10.02 -9.44 -4.75
C THR A 199 -10.96 -9.30 -3.56
N ARG A 200 -10.68 -9.94 -2.41
CA ARG A 200 -11.51 -9.92 -1.21
C ARG A 200 -11.01 -8.89 -0.20
N LYS A 201 -11.84 -7.88 0.08
CA LYS A 201 -11.51 -6.78 1.01
C LYS A 201 -11.38 -7.27 2.45
N GLU A 202 -12.15 -8.28 2.82
CA GLU A 202 -12.20 -8.85 4.18
C GLU A 202 -10.85 -9.45 4.58
N LYS A 203 -10.12 -10.04 3.63
CA LYS A 203 -8.76 -10.56 3.89
C LYS A 203 -7.79 -9.47 4.30
N LEU A 204 -7.89 -8.32 3.64
CA LEU A 204 -7.06 -7.17 3.93
C LEU A 204 -7.40 -6.59 5.30
N GLN A 205 -8.71 -6.45 5.58
CA GLN A 205 -9.21 -5.99 6.87
C GLN A 205 -8.73 -6.88 8.03
N VAL A 206 -8.89 -8.20 7.91
CA VAL A 206 -8.42 -9.15 8.93
C VAL A 206 -6.90 -9.09 9.09
N PHE A 207 -6.15 -8.98 8.00
CA PHE A 207 -4.69 -8.86 8.07
C PHE A 207 -4.25 -7.60 8.81
N ILE A 208 -4.73 -6.43 8.39
CA ILE A 208 -4.38 -5.15 9.05
C ILE A 208 -4.80 -5.20 10.53
N SER A 209 -6.01 -5.71 10.83
CA SER A 209 -6.49 -5.86 12.21
C SER A 209 -5.59 -6.78 13.04
N LEU A 210 -5.12 -7.89 12.46
CA LEU A 210 -4.16 -8.77 13.11
C LEU A 210 -2.88 -8.01 13.45
N ILE A 211 -2.31 -7.28 12.48
CA ILE A 211 -1.07 -6.51 12.70
C ILE A 211 -1.27 -5.47 13.80
N LEU A 212 -2.36 -4.73 13.79
CA LEU A 212 -2.66 -3.77 14.87
C LEU A 212 -2.76 -4.42 16.25
N ARG A 213 -3.27 -5.66 16.31
CA ARG A 213 -3.44 -6.41 17.56
C ARG A 213 -2.13 -7.00 18.10
N ILE A 214 -1.28 -7.54 17.22
CA ILE A 214 -0.09 -8.32 17.63
C ILE A 214 1.25 -7.67 17.28
N ARG A 215 1.24 -6.55 16.56
CA ARG A 215 2.43 -5.83 16.09
C ARG A 215 2.40 -4.31 16.37
N PRO A 216 1.97 -3.84 17.56
CA PRO A 216 1.86 -2.40 17.82
C PRO A 216 3.23 -1.69 17.80
N GLY A 217 4.31 -2.36 18.19
CA GLY A 217 5.66 -1.83 18.09
C GLY A 217 6.08 -1.61 16.64
N SER A 218 5.81 -2.58 15.77
CA SER A 218 6.04 -2.44 14.32
C SER A 218 5.19 -1.32 13.70
N VAL A 219 3.92 -1.20 14.09
CA VAL A 219 3.03 -0.12 13.61
C VAL A 219 3.57 1.25 14.02
N ASN A 220 4.01 1.40 15.27
CA ASN A 220 4.64 2.64 15.74
C ASN A 220 5.92 2.95 14.94
N PHE A 221 6.77 1.94 14.74
CA PHE A 221 7.98 2.06 13.92
C PHE A 221 7.68 2.50 12.48
N PHE A 222 6.61 1.98 11.89
CA PHE A 222 6.19 2.37 10.54
C PHE A 222 5.57 3.76 10.48
N GLY A 223 4.82 4.16 11.52
CA GLY A 223 4.17 5.46 11.63
C GLY A 223 5.13 6.65 11.68
N ARG A 224 6.36 6.44 12.19
CA ARG A 224 7.40 7.50 12.27
C ARG A 224 7.75 8.15 10.93
N TRP A 225 7.43 7.50 9.81
CA TRP A 225 7.67 8.03 8.48
C TRP A 225 6.48 8.74 7.84
N GLU A 226 5.39 8.96 8.57
CA GLU A 226 4.28 9.77 8.06
C GLU A 226 4.73 11.16 7.56
N PRO A 227 5.57 11.92 8.30
CA PRO A 227 6.07 13.22 7.82
C PRO A 227 6.91 13.10 6.54
N VAL A 228 7.73 12.04 6.45
CA VAL A 228 8.57 11.77 5.26
C VAL A 228 7.69 11.49 4.05
N PHE A 229 6.68 10.65 4.19
CA PHE A 229 5.77 10.33 3.09
C PHE A 229 4.95 11.54 2.63
N LYS A 230 4.48 12.39 3.56
CA LYS A 230 3.88 13.69 3.23
C LYS A 230 4.88 14.55 2.45
N ALA A 231 6.08 14.76 2.97
CA ALA A 231 7.11 15.56 2.32
C ALA A 231 7.46 15.05 0.91
N ILE A 232 7.53 13.73 0.71
CA ILE A 232 7.69 13.14 -0.63
C ILE A 232 6.53 13.55 -1.53
N ALA A 233 5.28 13.31 -1.12
CA ALA A 233 4.12 13.64 -1.94
C ALA A 233 4.01 15.14 -2.22
N PHE A 234 4.41 16.01 -1.30
CA PHE A 234 4.38 17.46 -1.47
C PHE A 234 5.58 18.03 -2.23
N GLY A 235 6.48 17.19 -2.74
CA GLY A 235 7.58 17.62 -3.61
C GLY A 235 8.69 18.35 -2.85
N VAL A 236 8.89 18.04 -1.57
CA VAL A 236 10.03 18.55 -0.79
C VAL A 236 11.35 18.10 -1.45
N ALA A 237 12.36 18.97 -1.42
CA ALA A 237 13.68 18.69 -1.97
C ALA A 237 14.33 17.47 -1.28
N THR A 238 15.07 16.68 -2.05
CA THR A 238 15.76 15.50 -1.51
C THR A 238 16.78 15.86 -0.43
N SER A 239 17.42 17.04 -0.50
CA SER A 239 18.37 17.52 0.52
C SER A 239 17.75 17.66 1.91
N GLU A 240 16.51 18.15 2.00
CA GLU A 240 15.77 18.27 3.26
C GLU A 240 15.36 16.90 3.83
N LEU A 241 15.03 15.95 2.95
CA LEU A 241 14.69 14.58 3.36
C LEU A 241 15.91 13.78 3.78
N ARG A 242 17.06 14.02 3.14
CA ARG A 242 18.28 13.19 3.27
C ARG A 242 18.74 13.10 4.72
N GLN A 243 18.75 14.22 5.46
CA GLN A 243 19.14 14.22 6.87
C GLN A 243 18.22 13.34 7.71
N THR A 244 16.90 13.47 7.53
CA THR A 244 15.90 12.67 8.25
C THR A 244 16.00 11.18 7.91
N LEU A 245 16.18 10.87 6.62
CA LEU A 245 16.33 9.49 6.15
C LEU A 245 17.65 8.86 6.60
N GLN A 246 18.76 9.60 6.59
CA GLN A 246 20.05 9.12 7.07
C GLN A 246 20.03 8.89 8.58
N ALA A 247 19.48 9.82 9.36
CA ALA A 247 19.39 9.67 10.81
C ALA A 247 18.51 8.47 11.21
N SER A 248 17.36 8.28 10.54
CA SER A 248 16.42 7.19 10.83
C SER A 248 16.83 5.83 10.25
N ASN A 249 17.79 5.79 9.33
CA ASN A 249 18.33 4.55 8.77
C ASN A 249 19.78 4.27 9.18
N ALA A 250 20.40 5.13 10.01
CA ALA A 250 21.68 4.83 10.63
C ALA A 250 21.57 3.49 11.36
N ASP A 251 22.47 2.55 11.08
CA ASP A 251 22.28 1.14 11.47
C ASP A 251 22.02 0.96 12.97
N ILE A 252 22.74 1.70 13.81
CA ILE A 252 22.58 1.67 15.26
C ILE A 252 21.17 2.13 15.68
N VAL A 253 20.71 3.27 15.13
CA VAL A 253 19.38 3.83 15.43
C VAL A 253 18.31 2.85 14.95
N ARG A 254 18.41 2.39 13.71
CA ARG A 254 17.46 1.44 13.12
C ARG A 254 17.39 0.14 13.91
N GLN A 255 18.53 -0.42 14.32
CA GLN A 255 18.56 -1.64 15.12
C GLN A 255 17.93 -1.45 16.50
N ALA A 256 18.20 -0.32 17.16
CA ALA A 256 17.57 0.00 18.44
C ALA A 256 16.05 0.16 18.30
N GLU A 257 15.59 0.88 17.28
CA GLU A 257 14.17 1.05 16.98
C GLU A 257 13.48 -0.29 16.69
N LEU A 258 14.11 -1.17 15.89
CA LEU A 258 13.60 -2.50 15.58
C LEU A 258 13.56 -3.40 16.82
N ALA A 259 14.56 -3.32 17.70
CA ALA A 259 14.58 -4.06 18.95
C ALA A 259 13.44 -3.62 19.88
N CYS A 260 13.19 -2.31 20.01
CA CYS A 260 12.05 -1.77 20.75
C CYS A 260 10.72 -2.22 20.15
N ALA A 261 10.57 -2.13 18.82
CA ALA A 261 9.38 -2.60 18.11
C ALA A 261 9.14 -4.09 18.37
N TYR A 262 10.18 -4.92 18.27
CA TYR A 262 10.09 -6.35 18.52
C TYR A 262 9.70 -6.68 19.96
N ALA A 263 10.27 -5.99 20.95
CA ALA A 263 9.92 -6.18 22.35
C ALA A 263 8.44 -5.88 22.61
N SER A 264 7.95 -4.74 22.11
CA SER A 264 6.53 -4.36 22.23
C SER A 264 5.60 -5.33 21.50
N ASP A 265 6.01 -5.84 20.33
CA ASP A 265 5.25 -6.85 19.59
C ASP A 265 5.17 -8.18 20.36
N GLN A 266 6.26 -8.63 20.99
CA GLN A 266 6.27 -9.85 21.80
C GLN A 266 5.38 -9.70 23.03
N GLU A 267 5.45 -8.56 23.71
CA GLU A 267 4.57 -8.24 24.83
C GLU A 267 3.10 -8.28 24.40
N ALA A 268 2.75 -7.58 23.31
CA ALA A 268 1.40 -7.55 22.78
C ALA A 268 0.88 -8.95 22.39
N LEU A 269 1.72 -9.79 21.79
CA LEU A 269 1.38 -11.17 21.47
C LEU A 269 1.20 -12.03 22.73
N SER A 270 1.99 -11.80 23.78
CA SER A 270 1.91 -12.55 25.04
C SER A 270 0.62 -12.27 25.82
N HIS A 271 0.07 -11.05 25.68
CA HIS A 271 -1.19 -10.65 26.30
C HIS A 271 -2.45 -11.18 25.60
N GLN A 272 -2.31 -11.90 24.48
CA GLN A 272 -3.46 -12.42 23.74
C GLN A 272 -4.11 -13.62 24.46
N GLN A 273 -5.39 -13.48 24.80
CA GLN A 273 -6.15 -14.48 25.58
C GLN A 273 -6.67 -15.63 24.71
N ILE A 274 -6.42 -16.86 25.18
CA ILE A 274 -6.87 -18.09 24.52
C ILE A 274 -8.41 -18.17 24.58
N GLY A 275 -9.04 -18.40 23.43
CA GLY A 275 -10.49 -18.61 23.32
C GLY A 275 -11.31 -17.34 23.09
N GLU A 276 -10.69 -16.15 23.13
CA GLU A 276 -11.37 -14.91 22.82
C GLU A 276 -11.65 -14.81 21.31
N THR A 277 -12.93 -14.64 20.97
CA THR A 277 -13.35 -14.26 19.62
C THR A 277 -13.16 -12.76 19.47
N TRP A 278 -12.65 -12.31 18.33
CA TRP A 278 -12.41 -10.89 18.09
C TRP A 278 -12.89 -10.43 16.72
N MET A 279 -13.29 -9.17 16.64
CA MET A 279 -13.79 -8.55 15.43
C MET A 279 -12.68 -7.81 14.69
N ALA A 280 -12.60 -8.02 13.38
CA ALA A 280 -11.75 -7.20 12.51
C ALA A 280 -12.27 -5.75 12.50
N ILE A 281 -11.35 -4.79 12.63
CA ILE A 281 -11.70 -3.37 12.69
C ILE A 281 -12.10 -2.85 11.31
N ASP A 282 -12.86 -1.76 11.24
CA ASP A 282 -13.15 -1.09 9.98
C ASP A 282 -11.95 -0.26 9.51
N VAL A 283 -11.12 -0.89 8.68
CA VAL A 283 -9.93 -0.25 8.11
C VAL A 283 -10.27 0.83 7.07
N GLU A 284 -11.45 0.76 6.46
CA GLU A 284 -11.85 1.72 5.43
C GLU A 284 -12.22 3.06 6.07
N SER A 285 -12.93 3.05 7.20
CA SER A 285 -13.22 4.26 7.98
C SER A 285 -11.93 4.97 8.42
N ILE A 286 -10.98 4.21 8.99
CA ILE A 286 -9.68 4.76 9.41
C ILE A 286 -8.94 5.38 8.22
N ALA A 287 -8.88 4.66 7.10
CA ALA A 287 -8.20 5.16 5.93
C ALA A 287 -8.89 6.37 5.30
N GLU A 288 -10.23 6.45 5.35
CA GLU A 288 -11.00 7.60 4.88
C GLU A 288 -10.69 8.87 5.70
N GLU A 289 -10.71 8.75 7.03
CA GLU A 289 -10.35 9.83 7.95
C GLU A 289 -8.93 10.34 7.66
N LYS A 290 -8.00 9.41 7.46
CA LYS A 290 -6.60 9.73 7.15
C LYS A 290 -6.41 10.46 5.82
N ILE A 291 -7.35 10.34 4.85
CA ILE A 291 -7.24 11.10 3.60
C ILE A 291 -7.37 12.59 3.88
N ALA A 292 -8.30 13.01 4.75
CA ALA A 292 -8.47 14.42 5.11
C ALA A 292 -7.21 15.00 5.80
N GLU A 293 -6.52 14.20 6.61
CA GLU A 293 -5.25 14.60 7.24
C GLU A 293 -4.08 14.72 6.25
N PHE A 294 -4.16 14.04 5.10
CA PHE A 294 -3.13 14.02 4.07
C PHE A 294 -3.42 15.02 2.93
N LEU A 295 -4.69 15.22 2.63
CA LEU A 295 -5.23 16.16 1.66
C LEU A 295 -6.17 17.12 2.40
N PRO A 296 -5.69 18.27 2.88
CA PRO A 296 -6.52 19.22 3.61
C PRO A 296 -7.73 19.74 2.81
N ASP A 297 -7.66 19.68 1.48
CA ASP A 297 -8.74 20.07 0.55
C ASP A 297 -9.64 18.88 0.13
N TYR A 298 -9.75 17.83 0.96
CA TYR A 298 -10.49 16.59 0.69
C TYR A 298 -11.98 16.62 1.06
#